data_AF-A0A2G4GZ54-F1
#
_entry.id   AF-A0A2G4GZ54-F1
#
_cell.length_a   1.000
_cell.length_b   1.000
_cell.length_c   1.000
_cell.angle_alpha   90.00
_cell.angle_beta   90.00
_cell.angle_gamma   90.00
#
_symmetry.space_group_name_H-M   'P 1'
#
loop_
_entity.id
_entity.type
_entity.pdbx_description
1 polymer ?
#
loop_
_entity_poly.entity_id
_entity_poly.type
_entity_poly.pdbx_seq_one_letter_code
_entity_poly.pdbx_strand_id
1 'polypeptide(L)'
;APAEAPKGPVIELIPLGQNLGRVVLTISNQGSLARFQQELQTLGQHFGRIQQLQQRVQSALTTVERDALSKVGEAEVKDFAEKDAVFAKVWGFNVPAVANRQATFVNTALRLFAVISEEEAAKARSSADFKEEQLVIRGDRRLLQTAEIRGLDLVIQFDQFAKVLQARRDAVIQLTELQKRSTNDEEKTRIQTQLDQTLELLNKGNTEMVESVGYSITHNYEVEVLEAKFVILLNQEEVNQIQGLMANAQQQQQAAAAAPVVEMPRLEKKADKKN
;
A
#
# COMPACT_ATOMS: atom_id res chain seq x y z
N ALA A 1 -30.08 22.12 -13.81
CA ALA A 1 -29.39 20.83 -13.65
C ALA A 1 -29.97 20.15 -12.41
N PRO A 2 -30.39 18.87 -12.46
CA PRO A 2 -30.82 18.19 -11.24
C PRO A 2 -29.58 17.97 -10.35
N ALA A 3 -29.75 18.20 -9.05
CA ALA A 3 -28.71 18.06 -8.05
C ALA A 3 -28.21 16.61 -8.01
N GLU A 4 -26.89 16.45 -8.17
CA GLU A 4 -26.21 15.16 -7.97
C GLU A 4 -26.48 14.71 -6.52
N ALA A 5 -27.07 13.54 -6.35
CA ALA A 5 -27.30 12.97 -5.02
C ALA A 5 -25.96 12.89 -4.27
N PRO A 6 -25.94 13.17 -2.95
CA PRO A 6 -24.71 13.09 -2.17
C PRO A 6 -24.16 11.67 -2.28
N LYS A 7 -23.04 11.50 -3.00
CA LYS A 7 -22.27 10.26 -3.00
C LYS A 7 -21.82 10.07 -1.56
N GLY A 8 -22.39 9.08 -0.88
CA GLY A 8 -21.92 8.67 0.45
C GLY A 8 -20.41 8.39 0.41
N PRO A 9 -19.73 8.37 1.57
CA PRO A 9 -18.29 8.14 1.62
C PRO A 9 -17.95 6.85 0.86
N VAL A 10 -17.13 6.97 -0.19
CA VAL A 10 -16.66 5.81 -0.97
C VAL A 10 -15.72 5.03 -0.07
N ILE A 11 -16.20 3.92 0.48
CA ILE A 11 -15.37 2.99 1.26
C ILE A 11 -14.59 2.14 0.25
N GLU A 12 -13.30 2.38 0.14
CA GLU A 12 -12.41 1.54 -0.66
C GLU A 12 -11.97 0.32 0.17
N LEU A 13 -12.17 -0.87 -0.40
CA LEU A 13 -11.82 -2.16 0.20
C LEU A 13 -10.79 -2.87 -0.66
N ILE A 14 -9.82 -3.50 0.01
CA ILE A 14 -8.72 -4.21 -0.63
C ILE A 14 -8.66 -5.65 -0.08
N PRO A 15 -8.64 -6.68 -0.94
CA PRO A 15 -8.40 -8.04 -0.50
C PRO A 15 -6.94 -8.20 -0.04
N LEU A 16 -6.75 -8.77 1.14
CA LEU A 16 -5.44 -9.05 1.76
C LEU A 16 -5.37 -10.53 2.14
N GLY A 17 -5.16 -11.38 1.14
CA GLY A 17 -5.25 -12.83 1.30
C GLY A 17 -6.69 -13.26 1.60
N GLN A 18 -6.91 -13.87 2.77
CA GLN A 18 -8.26 -14.23 3.24
C GLN A 18 -8.99 -13.09 3.96
N ASN A 19 -8.30 -11.97 4.24
CA ASN A 19 -8.86 -10.84 4.96
C ASN A 19 -9.30 -9.73 4.00
N LEU A 20 -10.19 -8.86 4.49
CA LEU A 20 -10.57 -7.64 3.79
C LEU A 20 -10.04 -6.43 4.55
N GLY A 21 -9.32 -5.56 3.84
CA GLY A 21 -8.80 -4.33 4.38
C GLY A 21 -9.64 -3.14 3.94
N ARG A 22 -9.87 -2.17 4.82
CA ARG A 22 -10.41 -0.86 4.47
C ARG A 22 -9.29 0.15 4.33
N VAL A 23 -9.27 0.85 3.21
CA VAL A 23 -8.33 1.96 2.99
C VAL A 23 -8.72 3.13 3.88
N VAL A 24 -7.77 3.57 4.70
CA VAL A 24 -7.90 4.74 5.57
C VAL A 24 -7.31 5.96 4.88
N LEU A 25 -6.17 5.79 4.20
CA LEU A 25 -5.44 6.87 3.56
C LEU A 25 -4.69 6.34 2.33
N THR A 26 -4.69 7.12 1.25
CA THR A 26 -3.80 6.92 0.09
C THR A 26 -2.71 7.98 0.12
N ILE A 27 -1.45 7.57 -0.03
CA ILE A 27 -0.26 8.41 0.06
C ILE A 27 0.51 8.30 -1.26
N SER A 28 0.70 9.42 -1.95
CA SER A 28 1.15 9.43 -3.35
C SER A 28 2.65 9.71 -3.55
N ASN A 29 3.50 9.56 -2.52
CA ASN A 29 4.96 9.61 -2.68
C ASN A 29 5.69 9.06 -1.45
N GLN A 30 6.94 8.64 -1.66
CA GLN A 30 7.82 8.07 -0.63
C GLN A 30 8.12 9.02 0.53
N GLY A 31 8.29 10.32 0.28
CA GLY A 31 8.57 11.31 1.34
C GLY A 31 7.42 11.46 2.33
N SER A 32 6.20 11.62 1.81
CA SER A 32 4.97 11.65 2.62
C SER A 32 4.72 10.33 3.33
N LEU A 33 5.03 9.19 2.70
CA LEU A 33 4.91 7.88 3.33
C LEU A 33 5.84 7.74 4.54
N ALA A 34 7.12 8.09 4.39
CA ALA A 34 8.08 8.05 5.48
C ALA A 34 7.66 8.98 6.63
N ARG A 35 7.22 10.19 6.31
CA ARG A 35 6.71 11.16 7.29
C ARG A 35 5.49 10.61 8.03
N PHE A 36 4.50 10.09 7.32
CA PHE A 36 3.30 9.50 7.91
C PHE A 36 3.66 8.34 8.85
N GLN A 37 4.51 7.42 8.41
CA GLN A 37 4.96 6.28 9.23
C GLN A 37 5.64 6.73 10.52
N GLN A 38 6.52 7.73 10.44
CA GLN A 38 7.19 8.29 11.60
C GLN A 38 6.20 8.96 12.56
N GLU A 39 5.32 9.82 12.05
CA GLU A 39 4.33 10.53 12.87
C GLU A 39 3.34 9.55 13.53
N LEU A 40 2.81 8.58 12.77
CA LEU A 40 1.90 7.55 13.27
C LEU A 40 2.57 6.68 14.34
N GLN A 41 3.82 6.27 14.13
CA GLN A 41 4.58 5.50 15.11
C GLN A 41 4.80 6.31 16.40
N THR A 42 5.22 7.56 16.28
CA THR A 42 5.50 8.45 17.41
C THR A 42 4.25 8.69 18.26
N LEU A 43 3.14 9.03 17.61
CA LEU A 43 1.87 9.24 18.30
C LEU A 43 1.26 7.95 18.81
N GLY A 44 1.40 6.84 18.10
CA GLY A 44 0.96 5.51 18.56
C GLY A 44 1.65 5.10 19.85
N GLN A 45 2.97 5.34 19.97
CA GLN A 45 3.71 5.11 21.21
C GLN A 45 3.24 6.02 22.34
N HIS A 46 2.99 7.30 22.05
CA HIS A 46 2.46 8.25 23.03
C HIS A 46 1.08 7.82 23.55
N PHE A 47 0.18 7.44 22.65
CA PHE A 47 -1.13 6.90 23.00
C PHE A 47 -1.03 5.62 23.85
N GLY A 48 -0.12 4.72 23.50
CA GLY A 48 0.15 3.51 24.30
C GLY A 48 0.62 3.83 25.73
N ARG A 49 1.46 4.87 25.92
CA ARG A 49 1.83 5.33 27.27
C ARG A 49 0.63 5.85 28.05
N ILE A 50 -0.28 6.59 27.40
CA ILE A 50 -1.52 7.07 28.03
C ILE A 50 -2.38 5.89 28.49
N GLN A 51 -2.56 4.87 27.64
CA GLN A 51 -3.33 3.67 28.01
C GLN A 51 -2.70 2.94 29.21
N GLN A 52 -1.37 2.81 29.25
CA GLN A 52 -0.66 2.22 30.39
C GLN A 52 -0.83 3.06 31.67
N LEU A 53 -0.75 4.39 31.58
CA LEU A 53 -0.99 5.27 32.72
C LEU A 53 -2.41 5.11 33.25
N GLN A 54 -3.41 5.05 32.37
CA GLN A 54 -4.80 4.84 32.76
C GLN A 54 -5.01 3.50 33.49
N GLN A 55 -4.37 2.42 33.02
CA GLN A 55 -4.39 1.13 33.72
C GLN A 55 -3.77 1.23 35.11
N ARG A 56 -2.62 1.92 35.24
CA ARG A 56 -1.96 2.13 36.54
C ARG A 56 -2.81 2.94 37.52
N VAL A 57 -3.52 3.97 37.03
CA VAL A 57 -4.48 4.74 37.84
C VAL A 57 -5.58 3.84 38.38
N GLN A 58 -6.13 2.94 37.54
CA GLN A 58 -7.17 1.99 37.96
C GLN A 58 -6.67 0.96 38.98
N SER A 59 -5.41 0.53 38.87
CA SER A 59 -4.81 -0.43 39.80
C SER A 59 -4.18 0.20 41.05
N ALA A 60 -4.19 1.52 41.19
CA ALA A 60 -3.54 2.22 42.30
C ALA A 60 -4.20 1.88 43.64
N LEU A 61 -3.37 1.42 44.60
CA LEU A 61 -3.82 0.93 45.91
C LEU A 61 -4.09 2.06 46.90
N THR A 62 -3.51 3.25 46.67
CA THR A 62 -3.67 4.40 47.55
C THR A 62 -4.24 5.60 46.80
N THR A 63 -4.96 6.46 47.52
CA THR A 63 -5.49 7.71 46.96
C THR A 63 -4.37 8.65 46.52
N VAL A 64 -3.29 8.75 47.30
CA VAL A 64 -2.15 9.63 46.98
C VAL A 64 -1.46 9.22 45.66
N GLU A 65 -1.24 7.92 45.47
CA GLU A 65 -0.70 7.38 44.21
C GLU A 65 -1.65 7.64 43.05
N ARG A 66 -2.95 7.38 43.24
CA ARG A 66 -3.97 7.61 42.21
C ARG A 66 -4.01 9.07 41.78
N ASP A 67 -3.97 10.01 42.71
CA ASP A 67 -4.02 11.44 42.43
C ASP A 67 -2.77 11.91 41.67
N ALA A 68 -1.58 11.43 42.08
CA ALA A 68 -0.33 11.73 41.40
C ALA A 68 -0.32 11.20 39.95
N LEU A 69 -0.73 9.93 39.75
CA LEU A 69 -0.81 9.32 38.43
C LEU A 69 -1.87 9.99 37.55
N SER A 70 -3.01 10.39 38.13
CA SER A 70 -4.07 11.07 37.39
C SER A 70 -3.60 12.42 36.86
N LYS A 71 -2.88 13.20 37.66
CA LYS A 71 -2.31 14.49 37.24
C LYS A 71 -1.30 14.34 36.09
N VAL A 72 -0.47 13.30 36.14
CA VAL A 72 0.44 12.97 35.02
C VAL A 72 -0.36 12.55 33.78
N GLY A 73 -1.38 11.70 33.97
CA GLY A 73 -2.27 11.26 32.90
C GLY A 73 -2.98 12.41 32.19
N GLU A 74 -3.51 13.39 32.93
CA GLU A 74 -4.16 14.58 32.38
C GLU A 74 -3.21 15.41 31.51
N ALA A 75 -1.97 15.60 31.96
CA ALA A 75 -0.96 16.32 31.20
C ALA A 75 -0.59 15.59 29.89
N GLU A 76 -0.40 14.28 29.96
CA GLU A 76 -0.11 13.45 28.78
C GLU A 76 -1.27 13.44 27.78
N VAL A 77 -2.51 13.34 28.27
CA VAL A 77 -3.72 13.37 27.42
C VAL A 77 -3.84 14.73 26.71
N LYS A 78 -3.57 15.83 27.40
CA LYS A 78 -3.62 17.16 26.80
C LYS A 78 -2.54 17.32 25.70
N ASP A 79 -1.29 16.98 26.01
CA ASP A 79 -0.19 17.04 25.05
C ASP A 79 -0.45 16.14 23.83
N PHE A 80 -0.99 14.94 24.05
CA PHE A 80 -1.39 14.04 22.96
C PHE A 80 -2.49 14.65 22.10
N ALA A 81 -3.56 15.18 22.70
CA ALA A 81 -4.69 15.74 21.97
C ALA A 81 -4.28 16.89 21.05
N GLU A 82 -3.35 17.74 21.49
CA GLU A 82 -2.81 18.83 20.67
C GLU A 82 -2.04 18.29 19.44
N LYS A 83 -1.19 17.28 19.63
CA LYS A 83 -0.41 16.67 18.53
C LYS A 83 -1.28 15.85 17.59
N ASP A 84 -2.24 15.10 18.15
CA ASP A 84 -3.18 14.28 17.38
C ASP A 84 -4.14 15.16 16.55
N ALA A 85 -4.49 16.35 17.03
CA ALA A 85 -5.25 17.32 16.23
C ALA A 85 -4.45 17.82 15.00
N VAL A 86 -3.14 18.05 15.15
CA VAL A 86 -2.26 18.39 14.02
C VAL A 86 -2.17 17.21 13.05
N PHE A 87 -1.97 16.00 13.57
CA PHE A 87 -1.93 14.77 12.77
C PHE A 87 -3.23 14.58 11.97
N ALA A 88 -4.39 14.70 12.62
CA ALA A 88 -5.69 14.57 11.97
C ALA A 88 -5.93 15.62 10.88
N LYS A 89 -5.40 16.84 11.06
CA LYS A 89 -5.46 17.88 10.02
C LYS A 89 -4.64 17.52 8.78
N VAL A 90 -3.50 16.82 8.95
CA VAL A 90 -2.63 16.42 7.83
C VAL A 90 -3.14 15.15 7.16
N TRP A 91 -3.59 14.17 7.94
CA TRP A 91 -3.85 12.80 7.46
C TRP A 91 -5.33 12.40 7.45
N GLY A 92 -6.22 13.25 7.95
CA GLY A 92 -7.67 13.07 7.88
C GLY A 92 -8.27 12.13 8.93
N PHE A 93 -7.50 11.67 9.91
CA PHE A 93 -8.01 10.84 11.01
C PHE A 93 -7.16 10.99 12.28
N ASN A 94 -7.76 10.69 13.43
CA ASN A 94 -7.10 10.66 14.73
C ASN A 94 -6.45 9.30 14.99
N VAL A 95 -5.24 9.27 15.55
CA VAL A 95 -4.49 8.03 15.85
C VAL A 95 -5.28 6.99 16.65
N PRO A 96 -6.08 7.36 17.67
CA PRO A 96 -6.88 6.39 18.42
C PRO A 96 -7.87 5.59 17.57
N ALA A 97 -8.30 6.12 16.41
CA ALA A 97 -9.19 5.42 15.49
C ALA A 97 -8.55 4.17 14.84
N VAL A 98 -7.22 4.12 14.79
CA VAL A 98 -6.46 3.03 14.17
C VAL A 98 -5.48 2.34 15.11
N ALA A 99 -5.16 2.93 16.27
CA ALA A 99 -4.13 2.43 17.19
C ALA A 99 -4.36 1.00 17.69
N ASN A 100 -5.62 0.60 17.88
CA ASN A 100 -6.00 -0.74 18.34
C ASN A 100 -6.43 -1.66 17.18
N ARG A 101 -6.18 -1.24 15.94
CA ARG A 101 -6.54 -1.97 14.73
C ARG A 101 -5.31 -2.67 14.18
N GLN A 102 -5.49 -3.85 13.62
CA GLN A 102 -4.44 -4.43 12.78
C GLN A 102 -4.36 -3.61 11.49
N ALA A 103 -3.24 -2.93 11.26
CA ALA A 103 -3.05 -2.07 10.11
C ALA A 103 -1.79 -2.47 9.32
N THR A 104 -1.79 -2.18 8.03
CA THR A 104 -0.65 -2.44 7.13
C THR A 104 -0.57 -1.41 6.03
N PHE A 105 0.58 -1.36 5.36
CA PHE A 105 0.79 -0.60 4.13
C PHE A 105 0.77 -1.52 2.94
N VAL A 106 0.13 -1.06 1.86
CA VAL A 106 0.06 -1.77 0.58
C VAL A 106 0.52 -0.82 -0.50
N ASN A 107 1.62 -1.15 -1.16
CA ASN A 107 2.09 -0.37 -2.29
C ASN A 107 1.16 -0.62 -3.48
N THR A 108 0.76 0.46 -4.16
CA THR A 108 -0.10 0.42 -5.34
C THR A 108 0.55 1.09 -6.54
N ALA A 109 1.65 1.80 -6.35
CA ALA A 109 2.53 2.20 -7.44
C ALA A 109 3.99 2.25 -7.02
N LEU A 110 4.86 1.74 -7.90
CA LEU A 110 6.31 1.66 -7.71
C LEU A 110 7.04 2.22 -8.92
N ARG A 111 8.23 2.77 -8.70
CA ARG A 111 9.21 3.06 -9.74
C ARG A 111 10.49 2.31 -9.46
N LEU A 112 11.00 1.64 -10.48
CA LEU A 112 12.19 0.82 -10.39
C LEU A 112 13.38 1.55 -11.01
N PHE A 113 14.47 1.61 -10.27
CA PHE A 113 15.73 2.15 -10.73
C PHE A 113 16.81 1.08 -10.67
N ALA A 114 17.33 0.67 -11.83
CA ALA A 114 18.51 -0.18 -11.89
C ALA A 114 19.75 0.64 -11.56
N VAL A 115 20.57 0.16 -10.63
CA VAL A 115 21.90 0.70 -10.37
C VAL A 115 22.81 0.24 -11.51
N ILE A 116 23.34 1.19 -12.28
CA ILE A 116 24.12 0.91 -13.48
C ILE A 116 25.50 1.58 -13.43
N SER A 117 26.44 1.02 -14.18
CA SER A 117 27.75 1.60 -14.42
C SER A 117 27.70 2.79 -15.40
N GLU A 118 28.82 3.50 -15.51
CA GLU A 118 28.96 4.57 -16.50
C GLU A 118 28.90 4.06 -17.93
N GLU A 119 29.46 2.88 -18.20
CA GLU A 119 29.42 2.24 -19.51
C GLU A 119 27.98 1.87 -19.90
N GLU A 120 27.21 1.30 -18.98
CA GLU A 120 25.79 1.00 -19.20
C GLU A 120 24.97 2.28 -19.40
N ALA A 121 25.30 3.37 -18.69
CA ALA A 121 24.63 4.65 -18.89
C ALA A 121 24.93 5.24 -20.28
N ALA A 122 26.16 5.11 -20.78
CA ALA A 122 26.52 5.51 -22.13
C ALA A 122 25.77 4.68 -23.20
N LYS A 123 25.63 3.36 -22.98
CA LYS A 123 24.83 2.47 -23.83
C LYS A 123 23.35 2.82 -23.82
N ALA A 124 22.80 3.16 -22.65
CA ALA A 124 21.41 3.59 -22.54
C ALA A 124 21.18 4.88 -23.36
N ARG A 125 22.08 5.87 -23.24
CA ARG A 125 22.02 7.13 -23.99
C ARG A 125 22.12 6.99 -25.50
N SER A 126 22.71 5.90 -26.02
CA SER A 126 22.76 5.66 -27.46
C SER A 126 21.48 5.02 -28.01
N SER A 127 20.52 4.65 -27.15
CA SER A 127 19.20 4.18 -27.58
C SER A 127 18.34 5.35 -28.08
N ALA A 128 17.58 5.14 -29.16
CA ALA A 128 16.68 6.14 -29.71
C ALA A 128 15.52 6.51 -28.76
N ASP A 129 15.14 5.59 -27.87
CA ASP A 129 14.01 5.75 -26.93
C ASP A 129 14.44 6.31 -25.57
N PHE A 130 15.73 6.58 -25.38
CA PHE A 130 16.26 7.06 -24.12
C PHE A 130 15.85 8.52 -23.85
N LYS A 131 15.50 8.79 -22.59
CA LYS A 131 15.24 10.13 -22.09
C LYS A 131 16.16 10.44 -20.91
N GLU A 132 16.79 11.61 -20.89
CA GLU A 132 17.75 11.96 -19.84
C GLU A 132 17.08 11.98 -18.45
N GLU A 133 15.77 12.24 -18.36
CA GLU A 133 15.02 12.17 -17.10
C GLU A 133 14.97 10.75 -16.49
N GLN A 134 15.21 9.70 -17.28
CA GLN A 134 15.27 8.32 -16.79
C GLN A 134 16.57 8.05 -16.03
N LEU A 135 17.63 8.82 -16.27
CA LEU A 135 18.90 8.63 -15.58
C LEU A 135 19.03 9.62 -14.41
N VAL A 136 18.90 9.08 -13.21
CA VAL A 136 19.02 9.85 -11.97
C VAL A 136 20.40 9.61 -11.35
N ILE A 137 21.08 10.68 -10.98
CA ILE A 137 22.36 10.61 -10.26
C ILE A 137 22.10 10.94 -8.78
N ARG A 138 22.40 9.99 -7.89
CA ARG A 138 22.26 10.15 -6.43
C ARG A 138 23.59 9.85 -5.75
N GLY A 139 24.35 10.90 -5.45
CA GLY A 139 25.71 10.76 -4.95
C GLY A 139 26.64 10.16 -6.01
N ASP A 140 27.26 9.03 -5.71
CA ASP A 140 28.12 8.25 -6.61
C ASP A 140 27.36 7.25 -7.48
N ARG A 141 26.07 7.00 -7.19
CA ARG A 141 25.25 6.01 -7.89
C ARG A 141 24.54 6.62 -9.09
N ARG A 142 24.56 5.87 -10.19
CA ARG A 142 23.78 6.12 -11.41
C ARG A 142 22.60 5.16 -11.43
N LEU A 143 21.41 5.72 -11.53
CA LEU A 143 20.14 5.01 -11.40
C LEU A 143 19.35 5.20 -12.68
N LEU A 144 19.20 4.13 -13.47
CA LEU A 144 18.37 4.14 -14.67
C LEU A 144 16.97 3.68 -14.31
N GLN A 145 15.97 4.53 -14.53
CA GLN A 145 14.58 4.15 -14.42
C GLN A 145 14.27 3.10 -15.49
N THR A 146 13.96 1.88 -15.07
CA THR A 146 13.60 0.79 -15.99
C THR A 146 12.10 0.56 -16.07
N ALA A 147 11.36 0.95 -15.02
CA ALA A 147 9.94 0.65 -14.94
C ALA A 147 9.17 1.63 -14.06
N GLU A 148 7.88 1.76 -14.36
CA GLU A 148 6.88 2.30 -13.46
C GLU A 148 5.69 1.34 -13.43
N ILE A 149 5.37 0.80 -12.25
CA ILE A 149 4.33 -0.21 -12.06
C ILE A 149 3.20 0.46 -11.30
N ARG A 150 1.98 0.44 -11.85
CA ARG A 150 0.79 1.09 -11.24
C ARG A 150 -0.38 0.13 -11.18
N GLY A 151 -1.06 0.10 -10.04
CA GLY A 151 -2.16 -0.79 -9.76
C GLY A 151 -1.76 -1.88 -8.77
N LEU A 152 -2.65 -2.17 -7.82
CA LEU A 152 -2.45 -3.16 -6.77
C LEU A 152 -2.05 -4.52 -7.33
N ASP A 153 -2.83 -5.05 -8.28
CA ASP A 153 -2.60 -6.39 -8.81
C ASP A 153 -1.25 -6.51 -9.52
N LEU A 154 -0.82 -5.46 -10.23
CA LEU A 154 0.47 -5.43 -10.91
C LEU A 154 1.63 -5.35 -9.93
N VAL A 155 1.51 -4.54 -8.86
CA VAL A 155 2.52 -4.49 -7.80
C VAL A 155 2.63 -5.83 -7.07
N ILE A 156 1.50 -6.47 -6.74
CA ILE A 156 1.50 -7.79 -6.11
C ILE A 156 2.15 -8.84 -7.02
N GLN A 157 1.79 -8.86 -8.30
CA GLN A 157 2.39 -9.78 -9.27
C GLN A 157 3.90 -9.56 -9.37
N PHE A 158 4.34 -8.31 -9.53
CA PHE A 158 5.76 -7.96 -9.55
C PHE A 158 6.49 -8.46 -8.30
N ASP A 159 5.97 -8.18 -7.10
CA ASP A 159 6.58 -8.61 -5.84
C ASP A 159 6.70 -10.14 -5.75
N GLN A 160 5.68 -10.88 -6.20
CA GLN A 160 5.69 -12.35 -6.22
C GLN A 160 6.73 -12.88 -7.21
N PHE A 161 6.76 -12.36 -8.44
CA PHE A 161 7.74 -12.76 -9.45
C PHE A 161 9.17 -12.44 -9.02
N ALA A 162 9.42 -11.23 -8.51
CA ALA A 162 10.72 -10.83 -8.01
C ALA A 162 11.21 -11.76 -6.88
N LYS A 163 10.32 -12.12 -5.93
CA LYS A 163 10.65 -13.09 -4.86
C LYS A 163 10.99 -14.47 -5.41
N VAL A 164 10.25 -14.96 -6.39
CA VAL A 164 10.53 -16.27 -7.02
C VAL A 164 11.88 -16.26 -7.74
N LEU A 165 12.22 -15.18 -8.46
CA LEU A 165 13.52 -15.06 -9.11
C LEU A 165 14.67 -14.96 -8.11
N GLN A 166 14.52 -14.20 -7.02
CA GLN A 166 15.53 -14.15 -5.96
C GLN A 166 15.73 -15.52 -5.32
N ALA A 167 14.65 -16.24 -4.99
CA ALA A 167 14.74 -17.59 -4.43
C ALA A 167 15.46 -18.57 -5.37
N ARG A 168 15.21 -18.49 -6.69
CA ARG A 168 15.93 -19.29 -7.70
C ARG A 168 17.41 -18.93 -7.77
N ARG A 169 17.75 -17.63 -7.73
CA ARG A 169 19.14 -17.17 -7.68
C ARG A 169 19.86 -17.70 -6.44
N ASP A 170 19.23 -17.62 -5.28
CA ASP A 170 19.79 -18.15 -4.03
C ASP A 170 19.97 -19.67 -4.10
N ALA A 171 19.01 -20.40 -4.69
CA ALA A 171 19.13 -21.83 -4.92
C ALA A 171 20.32 -22.17 -5.84
N VAL A 172 20.55 -21.41 -6.92
CA VAL A 172 21.74 -21.60 -7.79
C VAL A 172 23.03 -21.42 -7.00
N ILE A 173 23.13 -20.39 -6.16
CA ILE A 173 24.30 -20.14 -5.31
C ILE A 173 24.52 -21.32 -4.34
N GLN A 174 23.46 -21.77 -3.67
CA GLN A 174 23.53 -22.88 -2.73
C GLN A 174 23.93 -24.20 -3.41
N LEU A 175 23.31 -24.53 -4.56
CA LEU A 175 23.64 -25.74 -5.33
C LEU A 175 25.07 -25.71 -5.85
N THR A 176 25.55 -24.54 -6.30
CA THR A 176 26.95 -24.36 -6.74
C THR A 176 27.92 -24.64 -5.60
N GLU A 177 27.62 -24.13 -4.40
CA GLU A 177 28.47 -24.35 -3.23
C GLU A 177 28.43 -25.81 -2.73
N LEU A 178 27.25 -26.44 -2.74
CA LEU A 178 27.11 -27.85 -2.42
C LEU A 178 27.89 -28.74 -3.40
N GLN A 179 27.82 -28.43 -4.70
CA GLN A 179 28.55 -29.17 -5.73
C GLN A 179 30.07 -29.11 -5.50
N LYS A 180 30.60 -27.92 -5.17
CA LYS A 180 32.03 -27.73 -4.88
C LYS A 180 32.50 -28.54 -3.67
N ARG A 181 31.62 -28.70 -2.67
CA ARG A 181 31.93 -29.42 -1.43
C ARG A 181 31.73 -30.92 -1.53
N SER A 182 30.87 -31.39 -2.45
CA SER A 182 30.61 -32.82 -2.60
C SER A 182 31.87 -33.55 -3.08
N THR A 183 32.13 -34.71 -2.49
CA THR A 183 33.25 -35.61 -2.86
C THR A 183 32.78 -36.87 -3.57
N ASN A 184 31.46 -37.02 -3.78
CA ASN A 184 30.84 -38.16 -4.44
C ASN A 184 30.38 -37.77 -5.86
N ASP A 185 30.82 -38.52 -6.86
CA ASP A 185 30.55 -38.21 -8.27
C ASP A 185 29.07 -38.40 -8.69
N GLU A 186 28.36 -39.35 -8.09
CA GLU A 186 26.91 -39.52 -8.31
C GLU A 186 26.14 -38.33 -7.73
N GLU A 187 26.53 -37.88 -6.54
CA GLU A 187 25.92 -36.72 -5.89
C GLU A 187 26.21 -35.44 -6.68
N LYS A 188 27.44 -35.23 -7.15
CA LYS A 188 27.80 -34.11 -8.04
C LYS A 188 26.96 -34.09 -9.30
N THR A 189 26.73 -35.25 -9.91
CA THR A 189 25.91 -35.36 -11.13
C THR A 189 24.45 -34.99 -10.86
N ARG A 190 23.90 -35.45 -9.73
CA ARG A 190 22.55 -35.07 -9.29
C ARG A 190 22.44 -33.58 -9.01
N ILE A 191 23.40 -32.99 -8.29
CA ILE A 191 23.43 -31.55 -8.00
C ILE A 191 23.57 -30.73 -9.29
N GLN A 192 24.41 -31.16 -10.24
CA GLN A 192 24.54 -30.51 -11.56
C GLN A 192 23.19 -30.49 -12.29
N THR A 193 22.48 -31.62 -12.31
CA THR A 193 21.16 -31.69 -12.96
C THR A 193 20.17 -30.69 -12.35
N GLN A 194 20.14 -30.58 -11.01
CA GLN A 194 19.29 -29.60 -10.32
C GLN A 194 19.74 -28.16 -10.60
N LEU A 195 21.05 -27.92 -10.69
CA LEU A 195 21.63 -26.62 -11.00
C LEU A 195 21.25 -26.18 -12.41
N ASP A 196 21.35 -27.06 -13.41
CA ASP A 196 20.96 -26.78 -14.80
C ASP A 196 19.47 -26.45 -14.92
N GLN A 197 18.61 -27.25 -14.29
CA GLN A 197 17.16 -26.98 -14.26
C GLN A 197 16.83 -25.64 -13.58
N THR A 198 17.51 -25.33 -12.47
CA THR A 198 17.29 -24.08 -11.74
C THR A 198 17.78 -22.88 -12.55
N LEU A 199 18.92 -23.01 -13.25
CA LEU A 199 19.46 -21.99 -14.14
C LEU A 199 18.54 -21.73 -15.33
N GLU A 200 18.00 -22.78 -15.96
CA GLU A 200 17.05 -22.63 -17.06
C GLU A 200 15.81 -21.85 -16.62
N LEU A 201 15.22 -22.24 -15.49
CA LEU A 201 14.06 -21.55 -14.92
C LEU A 201 14.36 -20.12 -14.48
N LEU A 202 15.57 -19.86 -13.96
CA LEU A 202 16.02 -18.53 -13.60
C LEU A 202 16.16 -17.64 -14.84
N ASN A 203 16.84 -18.12 -15.89
CA ASN A 203 17.07 -17.38 -17.12
C ASN A 203 15.76 -17.09 -17.87
N LYS A 204 14.88 -18.10 -17.97
CA LYS A 204 13.55 -17.91 -18.56
C LYS A 204 12.76 -16.86 -17.80
N GLY A 205 12.65 -17.00 -16.48
CA GLY A 205 11.89 -16.04 -15.69
C GLY A 205 12.51 -14.64 -15.66
N ASN A 206 13.84 -14.53 -15.74
CA ASN A 206 14.51 -13.23 -15.87
C ASN A 206 14.19 -12.57 -17.21
N THR A 207 14.17 -13.33 -18.30
CA THR A 207 13.80 -12.83 -19.63
C THR A 207 12.35 -12.31 -19.61
N GLU A 208 11.41 -13.09 -19.07
CA GLU A 208 10.02 -12.68 -18.93
C GLU A 208 9.85 -11.40 -18.09
N MET A 209 10.63 -11.22 -17.01
CA MET A 209 10.58 -10.01 -16.18
C MET A 209 11.19 -8.77 -16.85
N VAL A 210 12.26 -8.95 -17.62
CA VAL A 210 12.84 -7.85 -18.41
C VAL A 210 11.84 -7.40 -19.48
N GLU A 211 11.23 -8.34 -20.19
CA GLU A 211 10.27 -8.04 -21.25
C GLU A 211 8.95 -7.45 -20.74
N SER A 212 8.46 -7.90 -19.58
CA SER A 212 7.17 -7.45 -19.05
C SER A 212 7.24 -6.12 -18.30
N VAL A 213 8.25 -5.96 -17.44
CA VAL A 213 8.32 -4.82 -16.50
C VAL A 213 9.72 -4.22 -16.41
N GLY A 214 10.64 -4.53 -17.33
CA GLY A 214 11.99 -3.94 -17.34
C GLY A 214 12.84 -4.29 -16.11
N TYR A 215 12.48 -5.35 -15.38
CA TYR A 215 13.23 -5.78 -14.19
C TYR A 215 14.15 -6.95 -14.54
N SER A 216 15.42 -6.84 -14.18
CA SER A 216 16.41 -7.91 -14.35
C SER A 216 17.06 -8.32 -13.04
N ILE A 217 17.09 -9.60 -12.72
CA ILE A 217 17.72 -10.12 -11.50
C ILE A 217 19.25 -9.88 -11.45
N THR A 218 19.86 -9.52 -12.59
CA THR A 218 21.29 -9.25 -12.71
C THR A 218 21.70 -7.85 -12.23
N HIS A 219 20.73 -6.94 -12.09
CA HIS A 219 20.98 -5.59 -11.58
C HIS A 219 20.54 -5.47 -10.12
N ASN A 220 21.20 -4.57 -9.39
CA ASN A 220 20.69 -4.09 -8.11
C ASN A 220 19.62 -3.02 -8.37
N TYR A 221 18.57 -2.98 -7.55
CA TYR A 221 17.48 -2.02 -7.72
C TYR A 221 17.29 -1.13 -6.51
N GLU A 222 17.01 0.14 -6.78
CA GLU A 222 16.28 1.00 -5.87
C GLU A 222 14.81 1.04 -6.26
N VAL A 223 13.94 0.83 -5.27
CA VAL A 223 12.49 0.93 -5.44
C VAL A 223 12.02 2.22 -4.79
N GLU A 224 11.41 3.08 -5.59
CA GLU A 224 10.71 4.28 -5.12
C GLU A 224 9.21 4.00 -5.05
N VAL A 225 8.60 4.29 -3.90
CA VAL A 225 7.15 4.15 -3.73
C VAL A 225 6.46 5.39 -4.25
N LEU A 226 5.70 5.24 -5.32
CA LEU A 226 4.90 6.30 -5.92
C LEU A 226 3.50 6.38 -5.33
N GLU A 227 2.96 5.26 -4.84
CA GLU A 227 1.69 5.25 -4.15
C GLU A 227 1.64 4.09 -3.14
N ALA A 228 1.18 4.39 -1.94
CA ALA A 228 0.89 3.41 -0.91
C ALA A 228 -0.45 3.71 -0.25
N LYS A 229 -1.17 2.66 0.13
CA LYS A 229 -2.41 2.73 0.88
C LYS A 229 -2.17 2.25 2.30
N PHE A 230 -2.58 3.05 3.28
CA PHE A 230 -2.66 2.64 4.68
C PHE A 230 -4.03 2.00 4.91
N VAL A 231 -4.01 0.74 5.35
CA VAL A 231 -5.18 -0.13 5.39
C VAL A 231 -5.35 -0.70 6.79
N ILE A 232 -6.57 -0.68 7.30
CA ILE A 232 -6.94 -1.44 8.52
C ILE A 232 -7.65 -2.72 8.11
N LEU A 233 -7.30 -3.84 8.72
CA LEU A 233 -8.02 -5.09 8.53
C LEU A 233 -9.39 -4.97 9.19
N LEU A 234 -10.41 -5.44 8.49
CA LEU A 234 -11.79 -5.51 8.98
C LEU A 234 -12.00 -6.82 9.71
N ASN A 235 -12.75 -6.77 10.81
CA ASN A 235 -13.27 -7.97 11.45
C ASN A 235 -14.56 -8.44 10.75
N GLN A 236 -15.04 -9.64 11.12
CA GLN A 236 -16.21 -10.22 10.47
C GLN A 236 -17.49 -9.38 10.64
N GLU A 237 -17.67 -8.73 11.79
CA GLU A 237 -18.83 -7.88 12.05
C GLU A 237 -18.83 -6.65 11.12
N GLU A 238 -17.68 -6.01 10.94
CA GLU A 238 -17.53 -4.86 10.06
C GLU A 238 -17.68 -5.24 8.58
N VAL A 239 -17.16 -6.40 8.18
CA VAL A 239 -17.39 -6.94 6.84
C VAL A 239 -18.89 -7.09 6.58
N ASN A 240 -19.63 -7.70 7.52
CA ASN A 240 -21.07 -7.88 7.41
C ASN A 240 -21.82 -6.54 7.35
N GLN A 241 -21.42 -5.56 8.18
CA GLN A 241 -22.01 -4.22 8.18
C GLN A 241 -21.79 -3.50 6.84
N ILE A 242 -20.56 -3.53 6.33
CA ILE A 242 -20.21 -2.89 5.07
C ILE A 242 -20.92 -3.56 3.89
N GLN A 243 -21.05 -4.88 3.88
CA GLN A 243 -21.86 -5.61 2.89
C GLN A 243 -23.34 -5.23 2.97
N GLY A 244 -23.90 -5.09 4.18
CA GLY A 244 -25.27 -4.63 4.38
C GLY A 244 -25.49 -3.20 3.87
N LEU A 245 -24.54 -2.30 4.11
CA LEU A 245 -24.57 -0.93 3.58
C LEU A 245 -24.50 -0.89 2.06
N MET A 246 -23.63 -1.70 1.44
CA MET A 246 -23.53 -1.79 -0.01
C MET A 246 -24.79 -2.38 -0.66
N ALA A 247 -25.39 -3.41 -0.04
CA ALA A 247 -26.64 -4.01 -0.52
C ALA A 247 -27.80 -3.00 -0.46
N ASN A 248 -27.90 -2.23 0.64
CA ASN A 248 -28.91 -1.19 0.80
C ASN A 248 -28.70 -0.03 -0.18
N ALA A 249 -27.45 0.37 -0.42
CA ALA A 249 -27.10 1.41 -1.40
C ALA A 249 -27.42 0.97 -2.84
N GLN A 250 -27.17 -0.29 -3.20
CA GLN A 250 -27.56 -0.86 -4.50
C GLN A 250 -29.07 -0.94 -4.66
N GLN A 251 -29.82 -1.33 -3.62
CA GLN A 251 -31.28 -1.31 -3.65
C GLN A 251 -31.85 0.11 -3.78
N GLN A 252 -31.26 1.10 -3.12
CA GLN A 252 -31.67 2.50 -3.26
C GLN A 252 -31.33 3.08 -4.64
N GLN A 253 -30.20 2.70 -5.24
CA GLN A 253 -29.86 3.09 -6.61
C GLN A 253 -30.77 2.42 -7.65
N GLN A 254 -31.15 1.16 -7.45
CA GLN A 254 -32.13 0.46 -8.30
C GLN A 254 -33.54 1.03 -8.13
N ALA A 255 -33.96 1.39 -6.92
CA ALA A 255 -35.25 2.04 -6.67
C ALA A 255 -35.33 3.47 -7.24
N ALA A 256 -34.22 4.23 -7.19
CA ALA A 256 -34.14 5.55 -7.79
C ALA A 256 -34.12 5.51 -9.33
N ALA A 257 -33.57 4.44 -9.92
CA ALA A 257 -33.62 4.20 -11.37
C ALA A 257 -35.00 3.68 -11.86
N ALA A 258 -35.84 3.17 -10.95
CA ALA A 258 -37.17 2.61 -11.25
C ALA A 258 -38.34 3.55 -10.91
N ALA A 259 -38.09 4.78 -10.45
CA ALA A 259 -39.15 5.74 -10.16
C ALA A 259 -39.83 6.21 -11.48
N PRO A 260 -41.16 6.09 -11.63
CA PRO A 260 -41.84 6.51 -12.85
C PRO A 260 -41.74 8.03 -12.99
N VAL A 261 -41.44 8.49 -14.21
CA VAL A 261 -41.55 9.89 -14.59
C VAL A 261 -43.00 10.31 -14.37
N VAL A 262 -43.27 11.04 -13.28
CA VAL A 262 -44.59 11.62 -13.05
C VAL A 262 -44.82 12.65 -14.15
N GLU A 263 -45.65 12.28 -15.11
CA GLU A 263 -46.14 13.13 -16.18
C GLU A 263 -46.85 14.33 -15.55
N MET A 264 -46.27 15.53 -15.69
CA MET A 264 -46.93 16.77 -15.23
C MET A 264 -48.24 16.96 -16.01
N PRO A 265 -49.34 17.41 -15.36
CA PRO A 265 -50.59 17.69 -16.07
C PRO A 265 -50.38 18.79 -17.11
N ARG A 266 -50.74 18.52 -18.37
CA ARG A 266 -50.78 19.52 -19.45
C ARG A 266 -51.69 20.68 -19.06
N LEU A 267 -51.11 21.86 -18.85
CA LEU A 267 -51.85 23.12 -18.80
C LEU A 267 -52.40 23.45 -20.19
N GLU A 268 -53.72 23.40 -20.32
CA GLU A 268 -54.46 23.83 -21.51
C GLU A 268 -54.20 25.32 -21.80
N LYS A 269 -53.88 25.62 -23.06
CA LYS A 269 -53.73 26.98 -23.58
C LYS A 269 -55.08 27.70 -23.53
N LYS A 270 -55.17 28.78 -22.76
CA LYS A 270 -56.26 29.76 -22.91
C LYS A 270 -56.12 30.47 -24.27
N ALA A 271 -57.20 30.42 -25.04
CA ALA A 271 -57.34 31.11 -26.31
C ALA A 271 -57.43 32.63 -26.11
N ASP A 272 -56.69 33.37 -26.95
CA ASP A 272 -56.86 34.80 -27.21
C ASP A 272 -58.28 35.08 -27.71
N LYS A 273 -58.98 36.01 -27.04
CA LYS A 273 -60.19 36.64 -27.56
C LYS A 273 -59.83 38.01 -28.13
N LYS A 274 -59.86 38.12 -29.46
CA LYS A 274 -60.14 39.38 -30.16
C LYS A 274 -61.62 39.72 -30.02
N ASN A 275 -61.92 40.90 -29.50
CA ASN A 275 -62.84 41.88 -30.08
C ASN A 275 -62.66 43.22 -29.38
#